data_AF-A0A947AS03-F1
#
_entry.id   AF-A0A947AS03-F1
#
_cell.length_a   1.000
_cell.length_b   1.000
_cell.length_c   1.000
_cell.angle_alpha   90.00
_cell.angle_beta   90.00
_cell.angle_gamma   90.00
#
_symmetry.space_group_name_H-M   'P 1'
#
loop_
_entity.id
_entity.type
_entity.pdbx_description
1 polymer ?
#
loop_
_entity_poly.entity_id
_entity_poly.type
_entity_poly.pdbx_seq_one_letter_code
_entity_poly.pdbx_strand_id
1 'polypeptide(L)'
;MDVLRELALRKGIKPAEPRVPVFHQSFLDSIKHWGRAYEVGLIAGYKVRSGDLMGDMKLGLKMFTKGKLSLTPHSIKGKAEIKKIFSGKGKEYER
;
A
#
# COMPACT_ATOMS: atom_id res chain seq x y z
N MET A 1 -10.84 -3.68 16.32
CA MET A 1 -10.53 -4.92 15.58
C MET A 1 -9.11 -4.90 15.01
N ASP A 2 -8.67 -3.84 14.33
CA ASP A 2 -7.32 -3.81 13.69
C ASP A 2 -6.14 -3.87 14.68
N VAL A 3 -6.27 -3.25 15.85
CA VAL A 3 -5.26 -3.32 16.91
C VAL A 3 -4.92 -4.76 17.29
N LEU A 4 -5.92 -5.65 17.37
CA LEU A 4 -5.70 -7.06 17.69
C LEU A 4 -4.98 -7.81 16.57
N ARG A 5 -5.28 -7.51 15.30
CA ARG A 5 -4.58 -8.08 14.14
C ARG A 5 -3.13 -7.64 14.12
N GLU A 6 -2.87 -6.36 14.41
CA GLU A 6 -1.52 -5.81 14.43
C GLU A 6 -0.69 -6.39 15.57
N LEU A 7 -1.30 -6.57 16.76
CA LEU A 7 -0.68 -7.26 17.88
C LEU A 7 -0.39 -8.73 17.56
N ALA A 8 -1.30 -9.43 16.88
CA ALA A 8 -1.08 -10.81 16.44
C ALA A 8 0.12 -10.91 15.50
N LEU A 9 0.22 -10.01 14.52
CA LEU A 9 1.38 -9.94 13.61
C LEU A 9 2.69 -9.66 14.37
N ARG A 10 2.68 -8.72 15.32
CA ARG A 10 3.86 -8.41 16.16
C ARG A 10 4.31 -9.60 17.01
N LYS A 11 3.36 -10.43 17.45
CA LYS A 11 3.63 -11.68 18.18
C LYS A 11 4.03 -12.85 17.27
N GLY A 12 4.20 -12.62 15.96
CA GLY A 12 4.57 -13.66 15.00
C GLY A 12 3.45 -14.66 14.69
N ILE A 13 2.20 -14.35 15.07
CA ILE A 13 1.05 -15.20 14.78
C ILE A 13 0.76 -15.12 13.29
N LYS A 14 0.70 -16.29 12.63
CA LYS A 14 0.38 -16.36 11.21
C LYS A 14 -1.06 -15.86 10.98
N PRO A 15 -1.26 -14.82 10.17
CA PRO A 15 -2.60 -14.35 9.83
C PRO A 15 -3.32 -15.40 9.00
N ALA A 16 -4.64 -15.51 9.19
CA ALA A 16 -5.50 -16.41 8.42
C ALA A 16 -5.44 -16.12 6.91
N GLU A 17 -5.27 -14.85 6.55
CA GLU A 17 -5.03 -14.41 5.17
C GLU A 17 -3.70 -13.65 5.09
N PRO A 18 -2.59 -14.31 4.69
CA PRO A 18 -1.26 -13.68 4.58
C PRO A 18 -1.19 -12.52 3.59
N ARG A 19 -2.09 -12.48 2.61
CA ARG A 19 -2.10 -11.44 1.57
C ARG A 19 -2.54 -10.06 2.09
N VAL A 20 -3.39 -10.03 3.12
CA VAL A 20 -3.94 -8.80 3.70
C VAL A 20 -2.87 -7.90 4.35
N PRO A 21 -2.02 -8.38 5.28
CA PRO A 21 -0.97 -7.53 5.87
C PRO A 21 0.08 -7.10 4.84
N VAL A 22 0.35 -7.94 3.84
CA VAL A 22 1.25 -7.62 2.72
C VAL A 22 0.69 -6.48 1.87
N PHE A 23 -0.60 -6.51 1.59
CA PHE A 23 -1.30 -5.42 0.91
C PHE A 23 -1.25 -4.12 1.72
N HIS A 24 -1.56 -4.19 3.02
CA HIS A 24 -1.51 -3.02 3.91
C HIS A 24 -0.12 -2.39 3.97
N GLN A 25 0.94 -3.20 4.08
CA GLN A 25 2.31 -2.69 4.01
C GLN A 25 2.60 -2.01 2.67
N SER A 26 2.23 -2.65 1.56
CA SER A 26 2.46 -2.10 0.22
C SER A 26 1.71 -0.77 0.01
N PHE A 27 0.53 -0.65 0.59
CA PHE A 27 -0.26 0.58 0.59
C PHE A 27 0.41 1.70 1.39
N LEU A 28 0.85 1.41 2.62
CA LEU A 28 1.56 2.37 3.45
C LEU A 28 2.90 2.80 2.83
N ASP A 29 3.63 1.86 2.21
CA ASP A 29 4.87 2.15 1.49
C ASP A 29 4.62 3.08 0.31
N SER A 30 3.53 2.88 -0.45
CA SER A 30 3.14 3.78 -1.53
C SER A 30 2.91 5.20 -1.02
N ILE A 31 2.17 5.35 0.09
CA ILE A 31 1.89 6.65 0.68
C ILE A 31 3.17 7.28 1.22
N LYS A 32 4.06 6.50 1.85
CA LYS A 32 5.34 6.98 2.36
C LYS A 32 6.24 7.56 1.26
N HIS A 33 6.24 6.95 0.07
CA HIS A 33 7.09 7.38 -1.05
C HIS A 33 6.47 8.51 -1.88
N TRP A 34 5.19 8.41 -2.21
CA TRP A 34 4.51 9.32 -3.16
C TRP A 34 3.63 10.37 -2.47
N GLY A 35 3.41 10.23 -1.16
CA GLY A 35 2.47 11.03 -0.38
C GLY A 35 0.99 10.73 -0.67
N ARG A 36 0.69 9.77 -1.55
CA ARG A 36 -0.65 9.26 -1.85
C ARG A 36 -0.61 7.80 -2.27
N ALA A 37 -1.77 7.15 -2.29
CA ALA A 37 -1.91 5.84 -2.88
C ALA A 37 -1.64 5.89 -4.39
N TYR A 38 -0.73 5.05 -4.85
CA TYR A 38 -0.41 4.80 -6.25
C TYR A 38 -0.89 3.41 -6.62
N GLU A 39 -2.05 3.34 -7.27
CA GLU A 39 -2.81 2.11 -7.50
C GLU A 39 -2.04 1.08 -8.33
N VAL A 40 -1.29 1.52 -9.34
CA VAL A 40 -0.49 0.61 -10.18
C VAL A 40 0.68 0.01 -9.39
N GLY A 41 1.36 0.81 -8.57
CA GLY A 41 2.42 0.30 -7.69
C GLY A 41 1.90 -0.62 -6.59
N LEU A 42 0.68 -0.37 -6.10
CA LEU A 42 -0.01 -1.24 -5.16
C LEU A 42 -0.33 -2.60 -5.78
N ILE A 43 -0.90 -2.61 -6.99
CA ILE A 43 -1.20 -3.83 -7.75
C ILE A 43 0.10 -4.57 -8.10
N ALA A 44 1.12 -3.85 -8.57
CA ALA A 44 2.42 -4.45 -8.90
C ALA A 44 3.11 -5.04 -7.67
N GLY A 45 3.18 -4.30 -6.57
CA GLY A 45 3.78 -4.76 -5.30
C GLY A 45 3.03 -5.96 -4.71
N TYR A 46 1.69 -5.94 -4.76
CA TYR A 46 0.86 -7.09 -4.37
C TYR A 46 1.17 -8.32 -5.21
N LYS A 47 1.20 -8.20 -6.54
CA LYS A 47 1.49 -9.32 -7.45
C LYS A 47 2.90 -9.88 -7.28
N VAL A 48 3.89 -9.02 -7.08
CA VAL A 48 5.27 -9.45 -6.81
C VAL A 48 5.36 -10.22 -5.48
N ARG A 49 4.68 -9.74 -4.43
CA ARG A 49 4.70 -10.40 -3.12
C ARG A 49 3.78 -11.63 -3.04
N SER A 50 2.75 -11.72 -3.86
CA SER A 50 1.80 -12.83 -3.89
C SER A 50 2.19 -13.97 -4.84
N GLY A 51 3.12 -13.73 -5.78
CA GLY A 51 3.58 -14.70 -6.77
C GLY A 51 2.64 -14.89 -7.97
N ASP A 52 1.46 -14.26 -7.95
CA ASP A 52 0.45 -14.36 -9.02
C ASP A 52 0.58 -13.18 -9.99
N LEU A 53 1.59 -13.26 -10.86
CA LEU A 53 1.87 -12.21 -11.83
C LEU A 53 0.83 -12.16 -12.97
N MET A 54 0.29 -13.33 -13.37
CA MET A 54 -0.52 -13.47 -14.59
C MET A 54 -2.02 -13.64 -14.37
N GLY A 55 -2.50 -14.00 -13.17
CA GLY A 55 -3.91 -14.33 -12.90
C GLY A 55 -4.92 -13.26 -13.37
N ASP A 56 -4.53 -11.99 -13.30
CA ASP A 56 -5.40 -10.85 -13.66
C ASP A 56 -4.91 -10.03 -14.85
N MET A 57 -4.04 -10.57 -15.71
CA MET A 57 -3.43 -9.78 -16.79
C MET A 57 -4.46 -9.24 -17.80
N LYS A 58 -5.52 -10.02 -18.09
CA LYS A 58 -6.62 -9.60 -18.98
C LYS A 58 -7.45 -8.44 -18.39
N LEU A 59 -7.70 -8.47 -17.08
CA LEU A 59 -8.40 -7.39 -16.39
C LEU A 59 -7.53 -6.14 -16.28
N GLY A 60 -6.24 -6.31 -15.94
CA GLY A 60 -5.26 -5.24 -15.93
C GLY A 60 -5.14 -4.53 -17.28
N LEU A 61 -5.05 -5.29 -18.38
CA LEU A 61 -5.01 -4.74 -19.73
C LEU A 61 -6.31 -3.99 -20.08
N LYS A 62 -7.47 -4.52 -19.68
CA LYS A 62 -8.78 -3.85 -19.89
C LYS A 62 -8.93 -2.55 -19.08
N MET A 63 -8.34 -2.47 -17.90
CA MET A 63 -8.31 -1.23 -17.10
C MET A 63 -7.31 -0.23 -17.66
N PHE A 64 -6.17 -0.72 -18.16
CA PHE A 64 -5.16 0.10 -18.84
C PHE A 64 -5.72 0.75 -20.12
N THR A 65 -6.35 -0.03 -21.00
CA THR A 65 -6.95 0.50 -22.25
C THR A 65 -8.10 1.49 -21.99
N LYS A 66 -8.77 1.38 -20.84
CA LYS A 66 -9.80 2.32 -20.39
C LYS A 66 -9.24 3.56 -19.66
N GLY A 67 -7.91 3.72 -19.59
CA GLY A 67 -7.26 4.84 -18.88
C GLY A 67 -7.47 4.83 -17.36
N LYS A 68 -7.93 3.71 -16.79
CA LYS A 68 -8.22 3.58 -15.35
C LYS A 68 -6.99 3.22 -14.52
N LEU A 69 -5.87 2.88 -15.18
CA LEU A 69 -4.59 2.63 -14.52
C LEU A 69 -3.64 3.80 -14.84
N SER A 70 -3.43 4.66 -13.85
CA SER A 70 -2.38 5.69 -13.95
C SER A 70 -1.02 5.02 -13.78
N LEU A 71 -0.27 4.84 -14.88
CA LEU A 71 1.06 4.23 -14.84
C LEU A 71 2.10 5.13 -14.18
N THR A 72 1.87 6.44 -14.13
CA THR A 72 2.80 7.39 -13.52
C THR A 72 2.35 7.74 -12.09
N PRO A 73 3.23 7.56 -11.09
CA PRO A 73 2.91 7.98 -9.74
C PRO A 73 2.79 9.50 -9.68
N HIS A 74 1.61 10.00 -9.28
CA HIS A 74 1.43 11.41 -8.95
C HIS A 74 1.93 11.65 -7.53
N SER A 75 2.88 12.55 -7.36
CA SER A 75 3.33 13.00 -6.03
C SER A 75 2.46 14.17 -5.57
N ILE A 76 2.11 14.22 -4.29
CA ILE A 76 1.50 15.42 -3.71
C ILE A 76 2.57 16.45 -3.34
N LYS A 77 2.19 17.73 -3.29
CA LYS A 77 3.09 18.82 -2.81
C LYS A 77 3.53 18.59 -1.36
N GLY A 78 2.63 18.07 -0.51
CA GLY A 78 2.86 17.81 0.92
C GLY A 78 3.60 16.50 1.26
N LYS A 79 4.45 15.99 0.36
CA LYS A 79 5.15 14.70 0.58
C LYS A 79 6.12 14.75 1.76
N ALA A 80 6.67 15.92 2.08
CA ALA A 80 7.62 16.10 3.16
C ALA A 80 6.97 15.92 4.53
N GLU A 81 5.74 16.41 4.69
CA GLU A 81 4.90 16.27 5.87
C GLU A 81 4.52 14.81 6.08
N ILE A 82 4.09 14.12 5.00
CA ILE A 82 3.81 12.69 5.06
C ILE A 82 5.06 11.91 5.52
N LYS A 83 6.24 12.21 4.96
CA LYS A 83 7.48 11.56 5.37
C LYS A 83 7.82 11.79 6.85
N LYS A 84 7.51 12.97 7.41
CA LYS A 84 7.67 13.27 8.84
C LYS A 84 6.72 12.45 9.73
N ILE A 85 5.48 12.22 9.30
CA ILE A 85 4.53 11.35 10.01
C ILE A 85 5.11 9.93 10.10
N PHE A 86 5.59 9.38 8.98
CA PHE A 86 6.20 8.05 8.95
C PHE A 86 7.54 7.95 9.69
N SER A 87 8.24 9.06 9.95
CA SER A 87 9.47 9.07 10.75
C SER A 87 9.21 9.17 12.26
N GLY A 88 7.95 9.14 12.71
CA GLY A 88 7.60 9.35 14.12
C GLY A 88 7.83 10.78 14.61
N LYS A 89 7.98 11.76 13.70
CA LYS A 89 8.13 13.18 14.00
C LYS A 89 6.89 13.98 13.59
N GLY A 90 5.75 13.30 13.47
CA GLY A 90 4.47 13.95 13.23
C GLY A 90 4.11 14.85 14.42
N LYS A 91 3.35 15.91 14.16
CA LYS A 91 2.76 16.70 15.26
C LYS A 91 1.82 15.76 16.02
N GLU A 92 2.12 15.49 17.29
CA GLU A 92 1.11 14.93 18.19
C GLU A 92 0.02 15.99 18.32
N TYR A 93 -1.21 15.58 18.02
CA TYR A 93 -2.37 16.37 18.37
C TYR A 93 -2.61 16.11 19.85
N GLU A 94 -2.43 17.14 20.69
CA GLU A 94 -2.96 17.14 22.04
C GLU A 94 -4.47 16.86 21.93
N ARG A 95 -4.90 15.73 22.50
CA ARG A 95 -6.31 15.36 22.65
C ARG A 95 -6.72 15.53 24.09
#